data_AF-A0A661Z796-F1
#
_entry.id   AF-A0A661Z796-F1
#
_cell.length_a   1.000
_cell.length_b   1.000
_cell.length_c   1.000
_cell.angle_alpha   90.00
_cell.angle_beta   90.00
_cell.angle_gamma   90.00
#
_symmetry.space_group_name_H-M   'P 1'
#
loop_
_entity.id
_entity.type
_entity.pdbx_description
1 polymer ?
#
loop_
_entity_poly.entity_id
_entity_poly.type
_entity_poly.pdbx_seq_one_letter_code
_entity_poly.pdbx_strand_id
1 'polypeptide(L)'
;MKKLFILITLTIFFSGKLFTQNIDTLIFFDYKIIPLHYQFQNTVVEEISGIDYAGTPGKYYLLPQSKSAPHYFLCTIDEYKNQISWHLDSVIKIKAKDFDGESIRLNQKTNEIFLTEELKKQSFLKKINTDGSIKTILQSDSVQKFNRGWEGMTFDNTYENLFISLEQTYNKPITDILKYNMSSGKIDTFKYTLDILPDDTRNDNGITEILYVNDTTLLILERDWQKSTKHTAVRVY
;
A
#
# COMPACT_ATOMS: atom_id res chain seq x y z
N MET A 1 46.42 -36.68 -33.86
CA MET A 1 46.26 -36.15 -32.49
C MET A 1 44.86 -35.56 -32.36
N LYS A 2 43.92 -36.24 -31.70
CA LYS A 2 42.56 -35.74 -31.47
C LYS A 2 42.54 -34.93 -30.16
N LYS A 3 42.21 -33.64 -30.22
CA LYS A 3 42.01 -32.81 -29.02
C LYS A 3 40.62 -33.09 -28.45
N LEU A 4 40.56 -33.59 -27.23
CA LEU A 4 39.33 -33.76 -26.45
C LEU A 4 38.98 -32.41 -25.81
N PHE A 5 37.86 -31.81 -26.18
CA PHE A 5 37.27 -30.69 -25.46
C PHE A 5 36.27 -31.25 -24.45
N ILE A 6 36.55 -31.06 -23.16
CA ILE A 6 35.60 -31.34 -22.08
C ILE A 6 34.85 -30.04 -21.82
N LEU A 7 33.57 -30.01 -22.16
CA LEU A 7 32.65 -28.92 -21.79
C LEU A 7 32.16 -29.20 -20.37
N ILE A 8 32.59 -28.39 -19.40
CA ILE A 8 32.08 -28.44 -18.02
C ILE A 8 30.90 -27.47 -17.95
N THR A 9 29.67 -28.01 -17.97
CA THR A 9 28.46 -27.25 -17.65
C THR A 9 28.37 -27.08 -16.13
N LEU A 10 28.60 -25.86 -15.66
CA LEU A 10 28.43 -25.48 -14.26
C LEU A 10 26.95 -25.16 -14.01
N THR A 11 26.19 -26.15 -13.55
CA THR A 11 24.80 -25.95 -13.13
C THR A 11 24.78 -25.38 -11.71
N ILE A 12 24.67 -24.05 -11.60
CA ILE A 12 24.50 -23.39 -10.30
C ILE A 12 23.01 -23.50 -9.93
N PHE A 13 22.69 -24.43 -9.03
CA PHE A 13 21.39 -24.47 -8.38
C PHE A 13 21.32 -23.33 -7.37
N PHE A 14 20.69 -22.21 -7.74
CA PHE A 14 20.20 -21.25 -6.75
C PHE A 14 19.00 -21.88 -6.05
N SER A 15 19.23 -22.57 -4.93
CA SER A 15 18.15 -22.85 -3.99
C SER A 15 17.79 -21.55 -3.29
N GLY A 16 16.96 -20.73 -3.93
CA GLY A 16 16.28 -19.65 -3.22
C GLY A 16 15.49 -20.30 -2.08
N LYS A 17 15.89 -20.07 -0.83
CA LYS A 17 15.03 -20.40 0.30
C LYS A 17 13.76 -19.57 0.12
N LEU A 18 12.65 -20.23 -0.20
CA LEU A 18 11.32 -19.67 0.01
C LEU A 18 11.22 -19.41 1.53
N PHE A 19 11.44 -18.16 1.93
CA PHE A 19 11.12 -17.72 3.28
C PHE A 19 9.60 -17.63 3.36
N THR A 20 8.96 -18.72 3.77
CA THR A 20 7.61 -18.64 4.33
C THR A 20 7.74 -18.02 5.71
N GLN A 21 7.44 -16.73 5.82
CA GLN A 21 7.34 -16.06 7.11
C GLN A 21 5.96 -16.38 7.69
N ASN A 22 5.91 -17.28 8.67
CA ASN A 22 4.73 -17.42 9.51
C ASN A 22 4.74 -16.25 10.50
N ILE A 23 3.77 -15.35 10.38
CA ILE A 23 3.52 -14.31 11.40
C ILE A 23 2.59 -14.96 12.44
N ASP A 24 3.17 -15.72 13.38
CA ASP A 24 2.39 -16.37 14.44
C ASP A 24 1.92 -15.38 15.52
N THR A 25 2.49 -14.17 15.57
CA THR A 25 2.09 -13.12 16.52
C THR A 25 2.49 -11.74 16.01
N LEU A 26 1.53 -10.81 15.99
CA LEU A 26 1.81 -9.37 15.87
C LEU A 26 2.12 -8.81 17.26
N ILE A 27 3.29 -8.21 17.41
CA ILE A 27 3.69 -7.51 18.64
C ILE A 27 3.66 -6.02 18.33
N PHE A 28 2.80 -5.29 19.05
CA PHE A 28 2.86 -3.84 19.03
C PHE A 28 4.21 -3.38 19.59
N PHE A 29 4.97 -2.64 18.78
CA PHE A 29 6.32 -2.23 19.12
C PHE A 29 6.37 -0.77 19.62
N ASP A 30 6.00 0.18 18.77
CA ASP A 30 5.99 1.62 19.06
C ASP A 30 5.09 2.33 18.05
N TYR A 31 4.78 3.60 18.29
CA TYR A 31 4.12 4.48 17.34
C TYR A 31 4.75 5.86 17.34
N LYS A 32 4.64 6.56 16.21
CA LYS A 32 5.04 7.96 16.08
C LYS A 32 3.94 8.75 15.39
N ILE A 33 3.75 9.96 15.90
CA ILE A 33 2.82 10.93 15.32
C ILE A 33 3.64 11.84 14.42
N ILE A 34 3.29 11.86 13.15
CA ILE A 34 3.76 12.88 12.21
C ILE A 34 2.86 14.11 12.41
N PRO A 35 3.40 15.29 12.80
CA PRO A 35 2.58 16.45 13.05
C PRO A 35 1.87 16.93 11.78
N LEU A 36 0.55 17.07 11.88
CA LEU A 36 -0.27 17.69 10.84
C LEU A 36 0.18 19.15 10.63
N HIS A 37 0.24 19.58 9.37
CA HIS A 37 0.69 20.92 8.94
C HIS A 37 2.16 21.25 9.21
N TYR A 38 2.99 20.25 9.48
CA TYR A 38 4.45 20.42 9.50
C TYR A 38 4.95 20.95 8.14
N GLN A 39 5.87 21.92 8.16
CA GLN A 39 6.45 22.49 6.95
C GLN A 39 7.78 21.82 6.64
N PHE A 40 7.91 21.26 5.43
CA PHE A 40 9.14 20.64 4.95
C PHE A 40 9.39 21.04 3.49
N GLN A 41 10.54 21.66 3.21
CA GLN A 41 10.94 22.10 1.86
C GLN A 41 9.81 22.86 1.11
N ASN A 42 9.19 23.84 1.79
CA ASN A 42 8.04 24.63 1.27
C ASN A 42 6.81 23.79 0.91
N THR A 43 6.66 22.61 1.51
CA THR A 43 5.53 21.72 1.34
C THR A 43 4.93 21.41 2.71
N VAL A 44 3.60 21.45 2.81
CA VAL A 44 2.87 21.15 4.03
C VAL A 44 2.66 19.64 4.11
N VAL A 45 2.95 19.04 5.26
CA VAL A 45 2.55 17.66 5.53
C VAL A 45 1.07 17.65 5.88
N GLU A 46 0.27 17.03 5.02
CA GLU A 46 -1.17 16.80 5.20
C GLU A 46 -1.42 15.42 5.84
N GLU A 47 -2.67 14.95 5.86
CA GLU A 47 -3.02 13.62 6.37
C GLU A 47 -2.27 12.53 5.58
N ILE A 48 -1.63 11.59 6.27
CA ILE A 48 -0.88 10.49 5.63
C ILE A 48 -1.86 9.34 5.36
N SER A 49 -1.99 8.94 4.10
CA SER A 49 -2.78 7.76 3.72
C SER A 49 -1.92 6.55 3.38
N GLY A 50 -0.74 6.74 2.77
CA GLY A 50 0.07 5.63 2.28
C GLY A 50 1.49 5.61 2.83
N ILE A 51 2.03 4.41 3.01
CA ILE A 51 3.45 4.16 3.29
C ILE A 51 3.94 2.92 2.56
N ASP A 52 5.16 2.93 2.02
CA ASP A 52 5.82 1.71 1.52
C ASP A 52 7.34 1.77 1.62
N TYR A 53 7.99 0.62 1.64
CA TYR A 53 9.45 0.51 1.64
C TYR A 53 10.03 0.97 0.30
N ALA A 54 10.97 1.91 0.33
CA ALA A 54 11.54 2.53 -0.86
C ALA A 54 12.71 1.73 -1.49
N GLY A 55 12.86 0.44 -1.15
CA GLY A 55 13.91 -0.43 -1.68
C GLY A 55 15.29 -0.25 -1.03
N THR A 56 15.47 0.76 -0.18
CA THR A 56 16.73 1.05 0.54
C THR A 56 16.50 0.91 2.05
N PRO A 57 17.38 0.25 2.82
CA PRO A 57 17.18 0.04 4.26
C PRO A 57 16.86 1.34 5.01
N GLY A 58 15.81 1.30 5.83
CA GLY A 58 15.33 2.45 6.59
C GLY A 58 14.61 3.52 5.77
N LYS A 59 14.53 3.40 4.43
CA LYS A 59 13.88 4.37 3.56
C LYS A 59 12.47 3.94 3.19
N TYR A 60 11.54 4.87 3.30
CA TYR A 60 10.13 4.66 3.00
C TYR A 60 9.57 5.81 2.18
N TYR A 61 8.61 5.52 1.31
CA TYR A 61 7.75 6.52 0.73
C TYR A 61 6.57 6.78 1.66
N LEU A 62 6.23 8.06 1.86
CA LEU A 62 5.04 8.49 2.59
C LEU A 62 4.15 9.31 1.66
N LEU A 63 2.90 8.88 1.48
CA LEU A 63 1.92 9.53 0.65
C LEU A 63 0.90 10.30 1.51
N PRO A 64 0.88 11.63 1.45
CA PRO A 64 -0.19 12.44 2.01
C PRO A 64 -1.38 12.60 1.06
N GLN A 65 -2.57 12.85 1.61
CA GLN A 65 -3.79 13.28 0.89
C GLN A 65 -3.65 14.74 0.40
N SER A 66 -2.81 14.93 -0.62
CA SER A 66 -2.42 16.25 -1.12
C SER A 66 -3.07 16.63 -2.44
N LYS A 67 -4.39 16.93 -2.39
CA LYS A 67 -5.23 17.10 -3.59
C LYS A 67 -4.69 18.10 -4.60
N SER A 68 -4.40 19.33 -4.18
CA SER A 68 -4.09 20.45 -5.09
C SER A 68 -2.59 20.63 -5.38
N ALA A 69 -1.72 19.95 -4.63
CA ALA A 69 -0.28 19.97 -4.85
C ALA A 69 0.31 18.55 -4.67
N PRO A 70 -0.06 17.59 -5.54
CA PRO A 70 0.26 16.19 -5.34
C PRO A 70 1.75 15.92 -5.16
N HIS A 71 2.08 15.21 -4.08
CA HIS A 71 3.45 14.81 -3.77
C HIS A 71 3.47 13.57 -2.88
N TYR A 72 4.64 12.97 -2.73
CA TYR A 72 4.97 12.03 -1.67
C TYR A 72 6.35 12.37 -1.12
N PHE A 73 6.63 11.94 0.09
CA PHE A 73 7.93 12.14 0.72
C PHE A 73 8.77 10.88 0.60
N LEU A 74 10.08 11.04 0.48
CA LEU A 74 11.01 10.04 0.96
C LEU A 74 11.28 10.34 2.43
N CYS A 75 11.20 9.33 3.28
CA CYS A 75 11.52 9.45 4.69
C CYS A 75 12.48 8.36 5.13
N THR A 76 13.22 8.65 6.19
CA THR A 76 13.93 7.65 6.95
C THR A 76 13.09 7.26 8.16
N ILE A 77 12.94 5.97 8.41
CA ILE A 77 12.40 5.39 9.63
C ILE A 77 13.47 4.45 10.18
N ASP A 78 14.00 4.79 11.35
CA ASP A 78 15.05 4.04 12.03
C ASP A 78 14.53 3.49 13.36
N GLU A 79 14.98 2.28 13.69
CA GLU A 79 14.76 1.67 15.00
C GLU A 79 16.05 1.81 15.84
N TYR A 80 15.94 2.43 17.01
CA TYR A 80 17.05 2.48 17.96
C TYR A 80 16.56 2.36 19.40
N LYS A 81 17.15 1.42 20.16
CA LYS A 81 16.83 1.17 21.58
C LYS A 81 15.32 1.03 21.85
N ASN A 82 14.64 0.21 21.04
CA ASN A 82 13.20 -0.05 21.13
C ASN A 82 12.33 1.21 20.92
N GLN A 83 12.81 2.17 20.13
CA GLN A 83 12.04 3.35 19.73
C GLN A 83 12.17 3.56 18.23
N ILE A 84 11.06 3.94 17.61
CA ILE A 84 11.05 4.40 16.23
C ILE A 84 11.51 5.87 16.20
N SER A 85 12.33 6.23 15.25
CA SER A 85 12.60 7.63 14.91
C SER A 85 12.35 7.85 13.43
N TRP A 86 11.98 9.06 13.05
CA TRP A 86 11.68 9.37 11.65
C TRP A 86 12.12 10.78 11.28
N HIS A 87 12.44 10.97 10.00
CA HIS A 87 12.60 12.30 9.41
C HIS A 87 12.31 12.26 7.91
N LEU A 88 11.87 13.38 7.36
CA LEU A 88 11.68 13.54 5.91
C LEU A 88 13.03 13.85 5.25
N ASP A 89 13.34 13.15 4.16
CA ASP A 89 14.56 13.33 3.39
C ASP A 89 14.32 14.29 2.22
N SER A 90 13.21 14.10 1.50
CA SER A 90 12.89 14.87 0.30
C SER A 90 11.41 14.86 -0.03
N VAL A 91 11.00 15.86 -0.83
CA VAL A 91 9.66 15.94 -1.43
C VAL A 91 9.75 15.56 -2.89
N ILE A 92 8.96 14.58 -3.32
CA ILE A 92 8.82 14.19 -4.73
C ILE A 92 7.46 14.67 -5.24
N LYS A 93 7.48 15.64 -6.16
CA LYS A 93 6.28 16.18 -6.78
C LYS A 93 5.70 15.20 -7.79
N ILE A 94 4.39 15.00 -7.74
CA ILE A 94 3.62 14.29 -8.76
C ILE A 94 3.08 15.33 -9.74
N LYS A 95 3.33 15.15 -11.03
CA LYS A 95 2.82 16.04 -12.09
C LYS A 95 1.37 15.68 -12.42
N ALA A 96 0.48 16.03 -11.51
CA ALA A 96 -0.96 15.96 -11.66
C ALA A 96 -1.59 17.29 -11.25
N LYS A 97 -2.73 17.65 -11.84
CA LYS A 97 -3.47 18.85 -11.46
C LYS A 97 -4.11 18.66 -10.09
N ASP A 98 -4.85 17.55 -9.95
CA ASP A 98 -5.52 17.13 -8.75
C ASP A 98 -5.24 15.63 -8.56
N PHE A 99 -5.04 15.17 -7.31
CA PHE A 99 -4.84 13.76 -6.99
C PHE A 99 -5.16 13.44 -5.53
N ASP A 100 -6.07 12.49 -5.30
CA ASP A 100 -6.56 12.10 -3.98
C ASP A 100 -6.05 10.70 -3.63
N GLY A 101 -4.78 10.64 -3.21
CA GLY A 101 -4.04 9.39 -3.08
C GLY A 101 -4.25 8.68 -1.75
N GLU A 102 -4.55 7.38 -1.80
CA GLU A 102 -4.82 6.59 -0.59
C GLU A 102 -3.73 5.57 -0.25
N SER A 103 -2.97 5.08 -1.23
CA SER A 103 -1.85 4.18 -0.99
C SER A 103 -0.76 4.37 -2.02
N ILE A 104 0.46 3.96 -1.68
CA ILE A 104 1.66 3.99 -2.54
C ILE A 104 2.37 2.65 -2.48
N ARG A 105 2.79 2.09 -3.62
CA ARG A 105 3.59 0.86 -3.68
C ARG A 105 4.71 0.91 -4.69
N LEU A 106 5.90 0.46 -4.30
CA LEU A 106 7.04 0.24 -5.17
C LEU A 106 7.06 -1.21 -5.65
N ASN A 107 7.00 -1.41 -6.96
CA ASN A 107 7.38 -2.67 -7.55
C ASN A 107 8.92 -2.77 -7.56
N GLN A 108 9.51 -3.53 -6.65
CA GLN A 108 10.97 -3.59 -6.52
C GLN A 108 11.65 -4.33 -7.68
N LYS A 109 10.92 -5.08 -8.50
CA LYS A 109 11.48 -5.70 -9.71
C LYS A 109 11.61 -4.69 -10.86
N THR A 110 10.66 -3.79 -11.01
CA THR A 110 10.61 -2.84 -12.14
C THR A 110 11.00 -1.41 -11.76
N ASN A 111 11.11 -1.12 -10.46
CA ASN A 111 11.23 0.22 -9.88
C ASN A 111 10.07 1.16 -10.25
N GLU A 112 8.90 0.61 -10.58
CA GLU A 112 7.71 1.39 -10.87
C GLU A 112 6.91 1.66 -9.59
N ILE A 113 6.39 2.87 -9.47
CA ILE A 113 5.56 3.29 -8.34
C ILE A 113 4.09 3.30 -8.76
N PHE A 114 3.27 2.66 -7.96
CA PHE A 114 1.83 2.59 -8.11
C PHE A 114 1.15 3.34 -6.98
N LEU A 115 -0.01 3.92 -7.29
CA LEU A 115 -0.83 4.67 -6.36
C LEU A 115 -2.29 4.24 -6.48
N THR A 116 -3.02 4.22 -5.38
CA THR A 116 -4.50 4.23 -5.43
C THR A 116 -4.98 5.67 -5.33
N GLU A 117 -6.03 5.99 -6.09
CA GLU A 117 -6.74 7.26 -6.01
C GLU A 117 -8.20 6.98 -5.67
N GLU A 118 -8.73 7.71 -4.69
CA GLU A 118 -10.13 7.67 -4.34
C GLU A 118 -10.86 8.92 -4.82
N LEU A 119 -11.92 8.76 -5.60
CA LEU A 119 -12.90 9.82 -5.83
C LEU A 119 -14.27 9.37 -5.32
N LYS A 120 -15.22 10.32 -5.27
CA LYS A 120 -16.59 10.10 -4.75
C LYS A 120 -17.33 8.84 -5.26
N LYS A 121 -17.06 8.40 -6.50
CA LYS A 121 -17.79 7.28 -7.15
C LYS A 121 -16.89 6.28 -7.86
N GLN A 122 -15.60 6.57 -7.95
CA GLN A 122 -14.65 5.80 -8.74
C GLN A 122 -13.31 5.84 -8.03
N SER A 123 -12.57 4.75 -8.17
CA SER A 123 -11.21 4.62 -7.70
C SER A 123 -10.32 4.26 -8.88
N PHE A 124 -9.04 4.58 -8.76
CA PHE A 124 -8.08 4.30 -9.81
C PHE A 124 -6.82 3.69 -9.25
N LEU A 125 -6.29 2.71 -9.98
CA LEU A 125 -4.89 2.33 -9.87
C LEU A 125 -4.13 3.21 -10.85
N LYS A 126 -3.18 3.99 -10.35
CA LYS A 126 -2.29 4.83 -11.15
C LYS A 126 -0.87 4.30 -11.09
N LYS A 127 -0.08 4.65 -12.11
CA LYS A 127 1.37 4.49 -12.14
C LYS A 127 2.02 5.85 -12.32
N ILE A 128 3.10 6.10 -11.57
CA ILE A 128 3.97 7.27 -11.80
C ILE A 128 4.92 6.95 -12.96
N ASN A 129 4.92 7.78 -14.00
CA ASN A 129 5.86 7.72 -15.11
C ASN A 129 7.22 8.28 -14.70
N THR A 130 8.26 7.99 -15.48
CA THR A 130 9.63 8.47 -15.22
C THR A 130 9.77 10.00 -15.22
N ASP A 131 8.85 10.71 -15.88
CA ASP A 131 8.83 12.17 -15.89
C ASP A 131 8.04 12.78 -14.70
N GLY A 132 7.48 11.95 -13.82
CA GLY A 132 6.66 12.33 -12.67
C GLY A 132 5.17 12.50 -12.97
N SER A 133 4.71 12.37 -14.22
CA SER A 133 3.28 12.34 -14.55
C SER A 133 2.64 11.03 -14.10
N ILE A 134 1.31 11.02 -13.95
CA ILE A 134 0.56 9.80 -13.60
C ILE A 134 -0.22 9.26 -14.79
N LYS A 135 -0.28 7.93 -14.88
CA LYS A 135 -1.08 7.19 -15.86
C LYS A 135 -2.06 6.27 -15.15
N THR A 136 -3.33 6.31 -15.54
CA THR A 136 -4.32 5.32 -15.09
C THR A 136 -4.00 3.95 -15.68
N ILE A 137 -3.94 2.94 -14.81
CA ILE A 137 -3.75 1.53 -15.15
C ILE A 137 -5.08 0.79 -15.07
N LEU A 138 -5.83 1.03 -14.00
CA LEU A 138 -7.13 0.43 -13.77
C LEU A 138 -8.09 1.47 -13.18
N GLN A 139 -9.38 1.30 -13.46
CA GLN A 139 -10.46 2.09 -12.90
C GLN A 139 -11.48 1.12 -12.28
N SER A 140 -11.99 1.47 -11.11
CA SER A 140 -13.01 0.66 -10.43
C SER A 140 -14.37 0.80 -11.11
N ASP A 141 -15.18 -0.23 -10.97
CA ASP A 141 -16.61 -0.13 -11.22
C ASP A 141 -17.30 0.74 -10.15
N SER A 142 -18.56 1.11 -10.37
CA SER A 142 -19.34 1.99 -9.47
C SER A 142 -19.84 1.30 -8.18
N VAL A 143 -19.16 0.25 -7.72
CA VAL A 143 -19.57 -0.58 -6.58
C VAL A 143 -19.15 -0.02 -5.21
N GLN A 144 -18.31 1.01 -5.19
CA GLN A 144 -17.85 1.66 -3.97
C GLN A 144 -18.91 2.54 -3.31
N LYS A 145 -18.94 2.57 -1.98
CA LYS A 145 -19.70 3.59 -1.27
C LYS A 145 -19.00 4.95 -1.42
N PHE A 146 -19.77 6.03 -1.28
CA PHE A 146 -19.28 7.41 -1.45
C PHE A 146 -18.01 7.67 -0.64
N ASN A 147 -16.90 7.94 -1.32
CA ASN A 147 -15.60 8.14 -0.69
C ASN A 147 -15.22 6.97 0.24
N ARG A 148 -15.41 5.74 -0.28
CA ARG A 148 -14.91 4.46 0.25
C ARG A 148 -14.37 3.51 -0.82
N GLY A 149 -13.36 3.99 -1.52
CA GLY A 149 -12.75 3.44 -2.72
C GLY A 149 -11.60 2.48 -2.46
N TRP A 150 -10.69 2.38 -3.42
CA TRP A 150 -9.47 1.60 -3.24
C TRP A 150 -8.51 2.33 -2.31
N GLU A 151 -8.24 1.69 -1.18
CA GLU A 151 -7.38 2.18 -0.12
C GLU A 151 -6.05 1.44 -0.19
N GLY A 152 -5.89 0.44 0.69
CA GLY A 152 -4.73 -0.44 0.78
C GLY A 152 -4.44 -1.22 -0.50
N MET A 153 -3.15 -1.50 -0.71
CA MET A 153 -2.68 -2.39 -1.76
C MET A 153 -1.38 -3.05 -1.36
N THR A 154 -0.97 -4.14 -2.01
CA THR A 154 0.30 -4.81 -1.72
C THR A 154 0.69 -5.75 -2.84
N PHE A 155 1.99 -5.84 -3.15
CA PHE A 155 2.49 -6.81 -4.11
C PHE A 155 2.66 -8.18 -3.45
N ASP A 156 2.47 -9.26 -4.22
CA ASP A 156 3.03 -10.55 -3.83
C ASP A 156 4.57 -10.52 -3.87
N ASN A 157 5.21 -11.55 -3.32
CA ASN A 157 6.66 -11.68 -3.33
C ASN A 157 7.27 -11.76 -4.75
N THR A 158 6.47 -12.06 -5.77
CA THR A 158 6.89 -12.08 -7.17
C THR A 158 6.73 -10.73 -7.86
N TYR A 159 6.04 -9.76 -7.26
CA TYR A 159 5.65 -8.50 -7.89
C TYR A 159 4.88 -8.66 -9.21
N GLU A 160 4.35 -9.85 -9.49
CA GLU A 160 3.54 -10.12 -10.69
C GLU A 160 2.07 -9.85 -10.42
N ASN A 161 1.66 -9.91 -9.15
CA ASN A 161 0.29 -9.65 -8.73
C ASN A 161 0.26 -8.53 -7.69
N LEU A 162 -0.63 -7.56 -7.93
CA LEU A 162 -0.95 -6.48 -7.00
C LEU A 162 -2.33 -6.77 -6.38
N PHE A 163 -2.37 -6.88 -5.07
CA PHE A 163 -3.62 -6.92 -4.32
C PHE A 163 -4.08 -5.50 -4.01
N ILE A 164 -5.39 -5.25 -4.11
CA ILE A 164 -5.98 -3.92 -3.85
C ILE A 164 -7.27 -4.13 -3.04
N SER A 165 -7.38 -3.49 -1.88
CA SER A 165 -8.57 -3.55 -1.05
C SER A 165 -9.52 -2.39 -1.33
N LEU A 166 -10.80 -2.70 -1.51
CA LEU A 166 -11.87 -1.72 -1.44
C LEU A 166 -12.20 -1.47 0.04
N GLU A 167 -12.18 -0.22 0.48
CA GLU A 167 -12.50 0.15 1.87
C GLU A 167 -13.84 -0.43 2.27
N GLN A 168 -14.86 -0.19 1.44
CA GLN A 168 -16.23 -0.58 1.73
C GLN A 168 -17.15 -0.58 0.49
N THR A 169 -17.95 -1.63 0.35
CA THR A 169 -19.04 -1.67 -0.65
C THR A 169 -20.37 -1.15 -0.08
N TYR A 170 -21.38 -1.00 -0.93
CA TYR A 170 -22.77 -0.83 -0.48
C TYR A 170 -23.35 -2.07 0.23
N ASN A 171 -22.79 -3.26 -0.02
CA ASN A 171 -23.32 -4.56 0.42
C ASN A 171 -22.63 -5.07 1.70
N LYS A 172 -22.47 -4.19 2.70
CA LYS A 172 -21.93 -4.57 4.00
C LYS A 172 -22.60 -5.83 4.60
N PRO A 173 -21.86 -6.65 5.37
CA PRO A 173 -20.48 -6.44 5.82
C PRO A 173 -19.41 -6.87 4.81
N ILE A 174 -19.79 -7.22 3.57
CA ILE A 174 -18.84 -7.78 2.60
C ILE A 174 -18.18 -6.66 1.78
N THR A 175 -16.86 -6.70 1.66
CA THR A 175 -16.09 -5.89 0.71
C THR A 175 -15.22 -6.77 -0.18
N ASP A 176 -14.55 -6.15 -1.14
CA ASP A 176 -13.79 -6.83 -2.19
C ASP A 176 -12.30 -6.56 -2.04
N ILE A 177 -11.50 -7.62 -2.21
CA ILE A 177 -10.06 -7.51 -2.43
C ILE A 177 -9.79 -8.02 -3.84
N LEU A 178 -9.17 -7.18 -4.66
CA LEU A 178 -8.79 -7.54 -6.03
C LEU A 178 -7.38 -8.12 -6.03
N LYS A 179 -7.12 -9.08 -6.90
CA LYS A 179 -5.78 -9.49 -7.32
C LYS A 179 -5.64 -9.15 -8.80
N TYR A 180 -4.83 -8.15 -9.10
CA TYR A 180 -4.53 -7.69 -10.45
C TYR A 180 -3.19 -8.24 -10.91
N ASN A 181 -3.17 -9.01 -11.99
CA ASN A 181 -1.94 -9.48 -12.60
C ASN A 181 -1.35 -8.39 -13.49
N MET A 182 -0.14 -7.94 -13.17
CA MET A 182 0.50 -6.78 -13.79
C MET A 182 0.78 -6.96 -15.29
N SER A 183 1.01 -8.19 -15.74
CA SER A 183 1.38 -8.49 -17.13
C SER A 183 0.18 -8.74 -18.02
N SER A 184 -0.78 -9.54 -17.55
CA SER A 184 -1.95 -9.95 -18.33
C SER A 184 -3.15 -9.01 -18.16
N GLY A 185 -3.15 -8.18 -17.12
CA GLY A 185 -4.29 -7.36 -16.75
C GLY A 185 -5.46 -8.17 -16.17
N LYS A 186 -5.30 -9.47 -15.93
CA LYS A 186 -6.33 -10.32 -15.32
C LYS A 186 -6.65 -9.85 -13.90
N ILE A 187 -7.94 -9.82 -13.57
CA ILE A 187 -8.45 -9.50 -12.23
C ILE A 187 -9.15 -10.73 -11.68
N ASP A 188 -8.74 -11.15 -10.49
CA ASP A 188 -9.50 -12.06 -9.63
C ASP A 188 -10.04 -11.26 -8.43
N THR A 189 -11.24 -11.59 -7.95
CA THR A 189 -11.89 -10.88 -6.84
C THR A 189 -12.17 -11.84 -5.69
N PHE A 190 -11.73 -11.44 -4.50
CA PHE A 190 -11.97 -12.13 -3.25
C PHE A 190 -12.99 -11.34 -2.43
N LYS A 191 -13.86 -12.05 -1.72
CA LYS A 191 -14.81 -11.44 -0.78
C LYS A 191 -14.22 -11.47 0.62
N TYR A 192 -14.24 -10.33 1.29
CA TYR A 192 -13.79 -10.15 2.66
C TYR A 192 -14.95 -9.68 3.53
N THR A 193 -15.09 -10.24 4.73
CA THR A 193 -16.16 -9.83 5.66
C THR A 193 -15.55 -8.89 6.69
N LEU A 194 -15.99 -7.63 6.66
CA LEU A 194 -15.63 -6.62 7.65
C LEU A 194 -16.14 -7.02 9.02
N ASP A 195 -15.33 -6.76 10.05
CA ASP A 195 -15.75 -7.00 11.41
C ASP A 195 -16.72 -5.92 11.90
N ILE A 196 -17.45 -6.24 12.96
CA ILE A 196 -18.33 -5.29 13.66
C ILE A 196 -17.51 -4.63 14.76
N LEU A 197 -17.18 -3.36 14.55
CA LEU A 197 -16.46 -2.57 15.56
C LEU A 197 -17.43 -2.01 16.61
N PRO A 198 -16.99 -1.84 17.87
CA PRO A 198 -17.82 -1.26 18.92
C PRO A 198 -18.20 0.17 18.54
N ASP A 199 -19.49 0.50 18.62
CA ASP A 199 -20.03 1.84 18.32
C ASP A 199 -19.97 2.29 16.83
N ASP A 200 -19.99 1.33 15.88
CA ASP A 200 -20.10 1.59 14.42
C ASP A 200 -21.47 2.18 14.00
N THR A 201 -21.86 3.27 14.63
CA THR A 201 -23.11 4.02 14.40
C THR A 201 -23.12 4.72 13.05
N ARG A 202 -21.95 5.02 12.48
CA ARG A 202 -21.83 5.61 11.14
C ARG A 202 -21.77 4.55 10.03
N ASN A 203 -21.56 3.29 10.41
CA ASN A 203 -21.29 2.22 9.47
C ASN A 203 -20.02 2.52 8.65
N ASP A 204 -18.97 2.99 9.33
CA ASP A 204 -17.75 3.58 8.78
C ASP A 204 -16.57 2.60 8.72
N ASN A 205 -16.65 1.45 9.40
CA ASN A 205 -15.60 0.43 9.32
C ASN A 205 -15.30 -0.01 7.88
N GLY A 206 -14.02 -0.10 7.55
CA GLY A 206 -13.52 -0.56 6.27
C GLY A 206 -12.04 -0.93 6.29
N ILE A 207 -11.56 -1.57 5.21
CA ILE A 207 -10.14 -1.91 5.07
C ILE A 207 -9.36 -0.66 4.68
N THR A 208 -8.39 -0.26 5.49
CA THR A 208 -7.51 0.88 5.20
C THR A 208 -6.15 0.45 4.66
N GLU A 209 -5.67 -0.75 5.02
CA GLU A 209 -4.38 -1.25 4.53
C GLU A 209 -4.37 -2.78 4.44
N ILE A 210 -3.58 -3.31 3.49
CA ILE A 210 -3.28 -4.73 3.37
C ILE A 210 -1.79 -4.96 3.15
N LEU A 211 -1.25 -6.06 3.68
CA LEU A 211 0.13 -6.49 3.42
C LEU A 211 0.16 -7.97 3.05
N TYR A 212 0.90 -8.30 2.00
CA TYR A 212 1.12 -9.70 1.63
C TYR A 212 2.09 -10.35 2.61
N VAL A 213 1.66 -11.45 3.21
CA VAL A 213 2.50 -12.25 4.12
C VAL A 213 3.05 -13.48 3.39
N ASN A 214 2.16 -14.21 2.72
CA ASN A 214 2.49 -15.39 1.91
C ASN A 214 1.34 -15.71 0.94
N ASP A 215 1.48 -16.78 0.17
CA ASP A 215 0.53 -17.18 -0.89
C ASP A 215 -0.91 -17.43 -0.41
N THR A 216 -1.10 -17.62 0.88
CA THR A 216 -2.39 -17.93 1.51
C THR A 216 -2.84 -16.90 2.54
N THR A 217 -2.04 -15.86 2.80
CA THR A 217 -2.27 -14.95 3.92
C THR A 217 -1.95 -13.51 3.53
N LEU A 218 -2.95 -12.64 3.74
CA LEU A 218 -2.80 -11.20 3.78
C LEU A 218 -2.98 -10.75 5.22
N LEU A 219 -2.17 -9.80 5.67
CA LEU A 219 -2.45 -9.01 6.85
C LEU A 219 -3.44 -7.91 6.46
N ILE A 220 -4.48 -7.70 7.26
CA ILE A 220 -5.54 -6.73 6.97
C ILE A 220 -5.67 -5.75 8.13
N LEU A 221 -5.65 -4.46 7.81
CA LEU A 221 -5.91 -3.37 8.73
C LEU A 221 -7.31 -2.81 8.48
N GLU A 222 -8.19 -2.94 9.47
CA GLU A 222 -9.49 -2.29 9.48
C GLU A 222 -9.47 -1.04 10.36
N ARG A 223 -10.20 -0.01 9.96
CA ARG A 223 -10.29 1.26 10.67
C ARG A 223 -11.73 1.80 10.69
N ASP A 224 -12.12 2.37 11.83
CA ASP A 224 -13.40 3.08 11.98
C ASP A 224 -13.28 4.30 12.88
N TRP A 225 -13.91 5.40 12.48
CA TRP A 225 -13.99 6.63 13.27
C TRP A 225 -15.19 6.59 14.22
N GLN A 226 -14.91 6.39 15.50
CA GLN A 226 -15.91 6.32 16.56
C GLN A 226 -16.37 7.71 16.97
N LYS A 227 -17.55 8.12 16.48
CA LYS A 227 -18.06 9.48 16.69
C LYS A 227 -18.36 9.79 18.15
N SER A 228 -18.94 8.85 18.90
CA SER A 228 -19.39 9.13 20.27
C SER A 228 -18.20 9.37 21.22
N THR A 229 -17.11 8.66 20.97
CA THR A 229 -15.90 8.64 21.80
C THR A 229 -14.75 9.45 21.20
N LYS A 230 -14.90 9.94 19.96
CA LYS A 230 -13.92 10.73 19.21
C LYS A 230 -12.54 10.07 19.11
N HIS A 231 -12.51 8.78 18.82
CA HIS A 231 -11.27 8.05 18.56
C HIS A 231 -11.39 7.18 17.30
N THR A 232 -10.24 6.78 16.78
CA THR A 232 -10.16 5.80 15.70
C THR A 232 -9.97 4.41 16.31
N ALA A 233 -10.89 3.50 16.03
CA ALA A 233 -10.72 2.09 16.31
C ALA A 233 -9.93 1.46 15.16
N VAL A 234 -8.93 0.64 15.51
CA VAL A 234 -8.07 -0.05 14.54
C VAL A 234 -8.01 -1.53 14.94
N ARG A 235 -8.20 -2.41 13.97
CA ARG A 235 -8.00 -3.86 14.15
C ARG A 235 -7.07 -4.39 13.08
N VAL A 236 -6.21 -5.32 13.48
CA VAL A 236 -5.27 -6.01 12.58
C VAL A 236 -5.61 -7.49 12.60
N TYR A 237 -5.72 -8.09 11.41
CA TYR A 237 -6.02 -9.51 11.20
C TYR A 237 -4.91 -10.17 10.38
#